data_AF-A0AAQ2EQ91-F1
#
_entry.id   AF-A0AAQ2EQ91-F1
#
_cell.length_a   1.000
_cell.length_b   1.000
_cell.length_c   1.000
_cell.angle_alpha   90.00
_cell.angle_beta   90.00
_cell.angle_gamma   90.00
#
_symmetry.space_group_name_H-M   'P 1'
#
loop_
_entity.id
_entity.type
_entity.pdbx_description
1 polymer ?
#
loop_
_entity_poly.entity_id
_entity_poly.type
_entity_poly.pdbx_seq_one_letter_code
_entity_poly.pdbx_strand_id
1 'polypeptide(L)'
;MALEQDIANLIQSTDALTAVVDNKAQQLDNQMAAFDTRIAKKEQDVDKFIQEAMPETRYVQDIFIGGSKDYFYPVWWRFPSNSAGTSKLTIARHYSRNSDTRPLDPNRPHQAALLLELEGNTYPWSGDANFMHIKRFHERYHPTVSHLSFAAHCKSEKVDSTLDSYGGGADGSVGPWCSAYSGLYLRGGGLNYRIIKNWNGDVKYHDGSDMNRRNIYETTSDTWSVRWYAEPIPFAERLAPTLSSIPYANHPYTPPTA
;
A
#
# COMPACT_ATOMS: atom_id res chain seq x y z
N MET A 1 2.97 -89.09 5.41
CA MET A 1 3.32 -88.32 6.63
C MET A 1 3.92 -86.94 6.33
N ALA A 2 5.04 -86.78 5.59
CA ALA A 2 5.61 -85.44 5.34
C ALA A 2 4.67 -84.51 4.54
N LEU A 3 4.06 -85.02 3.46
CA LEU A 3 3.16 -84.24 2.60
C LEU A 3 1.87 -83.80 3.32
N GLU A 4 1.34 -84.65 4.21
CA GLU A 4 0.14 -84.35 5.00
C GLU A 4 0.43 -83.27 6.04
N GLN A 5 1.62 -83.28 6.63
CA GLN A 5 2.10 -82.25 7.54
C GLN A 5 2.27 -80.91 6.81
N ASP A 6 2.83 -80.92 5.60
CA ASP A 6 3.00 -79.70 4.78
C ASP A 6 1.65 -79.10 4.36
N ILE A 7 0.67 -79.94 4.00
CA ILE A 7 -0.70 -79.49 3.68
C ILE A 7 -1.36 -78.86 4.91
N ALA A 8 -1.23 -79.47 6.09
CA ALA A 8 -1.77 -78.93 7.33
C ALA A 8 -1.13 -77.56 7.69
N ASN A 9 0.18 -77.44 7.53
CA ASN A 9 0.90 -76.18 7.75
C ASN A 9 0.47 -75.09 6.76
N LEU A 10 0.20 -75.45 5.50
CA LEU A 10 -0.28 -74.53 4.47
C LEU A 10 -1.69 -74.02 4.77
N ILE A 11 -2.58 -74.91 5.20
CA ILE A 11 -3.95 -74.55 5.62
C ILE A 11 -3.87 -73.57 6.80
N GLN A 12 -3.10 -73.89 7.84
CA GLN A 12 -2.95 -73.02 9.00
C GLN A 12 -2.39 -71.64 8.64
N SER A 13 -1.41 -71.59 7.72
CA SER A 13 -0.83 -70.33 7.23
C SER A 13 -1.83 -69.52 6.41
N THR A 14 -2.68 -70.19 5.62
CA THR A 14 -3.73 -69.56 4.82
C THR A 14 -4.82 -68.98 5.72
N ASP A 15 -5.26 -69.72 6.74
CA ASP A 15 -6.24 -69.24 7.72
C ASP A 15 -5.70 -68.03 8.51
N ALA A 16 -4.43 -68.07 8.90
CA ALA A 16 -3.76 -66.95 9.56
C ALA A 16 -3.66 -65.72 8.65
N LEU A 17 -3.36 -65.92 7.35
CA LEU A 17 -3.32 -64.82 6.38
C LEU A 17 -4.70 -64.19 6.17
N THR A 18 -5.75 -65.01 6.04
CA THR A 18 -7.14 -64.56 5.93
C THR A 18 -7.51 -63.68 7.12
N ALA A 19 -7.21 -64.12 8.34
CA ALA A 19 -7.48 -63.33 9.56
C ALA A 19 -6.73 -61.99 9.59
N VAL A 20 -5.48 -61.95 9.10
CA VAL A 20 -4.71 -60.70 8.99
C VAL A 20 -5.32 -59.76 7.95
N VAL A 21 -5.74 -60.27 6.80
CA VAL A 21 -6.38 -59.49 5.74
C VAL A 21 -7.70 -58.90 6.23
N ASP A 22 -8.55 -59.69 6.89
CA ASP A 22 -9.83 -59.24 7.45
C ASP A 22 -9.63 -58.13 8.48
N ASN A 23 -8.64 -58.29 9.38
CA ASN A 23 -8.30 -57.28 10.36
C ASN A 23 -7.82 -55.97 9.69
N LYS A 24 -6.99 -56.08 8.63
CA LYS A 24 -6.50 -54.92 7.90
C LYS A 24 -7.60 -54.21 7.10
N ALA A 25 -8.53 -54.95 6.51
CA ALA A 25 -9.70 -54.38 5.86
C ALA A 25 -10.55 -53.56 6.85
N GLN A 26 -10.84 -54.14 8.02
CA GLN A 26 -11.59 -53.44 9.07
C GLN A 26 -10.86 -52.19 9.60
N GLN A 27 -9.53 -52.25 9.74
CA GLN A 27 -8.73 -51.08 10.11
C GLN A 27 -8.81 -49.97 9.06
N LEU A 28 -8.75 -50.32 7.77
CA LEU A 28 -8.87 -49.36 6.67
C LEU A 28 -10.26 -48.71 6.64
N ASP A 29 -11.33 -49.50 6.78
CA ASP A 29 -12.71 -48.97 6.81
C ASP A 29 -12.91 -47.97 7.94
N ASN A 30 -12.42 -48.28 9.15
CA ASN A 30 -12.47 -47.38 10.29
C ASN A 30 -11.66 -46.10 10.06
N GLN A 31 -10.49 -46.20 9.44
CA GLN A 31 -9.67 -45.03 9.10
C GLN A 31 -10.32 -44.16 8.03
N MET A 32 -10.93 -44.76 7.00
CA MET A 32 -11.66 -44.04 5.96
C MET A 32 -12.84 -43.27 6.56
N ALA A 33 -13.67 -43.91 7.39
CA ALA A 33 -14.78 -43.24 8.07
C ALA A 33 -14.32 -42.08 8.97
N ALA A 34 -13.19 -42.25 9.66
CA ALA A 34 -12.58 -41.19 10.46
C ALA A 34 -12.06 -40.03 9.59
N PHE A 35 -11.50 -40.31 8.41
CA PHE A 35 -11.08 -39.29 7.46
C PHE A 35 -12.27 -38.53 6.87
N ASP A 36 -13.32 -39.23 6.45
CA ASP A 36 -14.54 -38.61 5.92
C ASP A 36 -15.15 -37.63 6.93
N THR A 37 -15.22 -38.03 8.21
CA THR A 37 -15.68 -37.15 9.29
C THR A 37 -14.79 -35.91 9.46
N ARG A 38 -13.47 -36.08 9.38
CA ARG A 38 -12.50 -34.97 9.50
C ARG A 38 -12.56 -34.03 8.31
N ILE A 39 -12.78 -34.55 7.11
CA ILE A 39 -12.91 -33.77 5.87
C ILE A 39 -14.20 -32.93 5.95
N ALA A 40 -15.33 -33.57 6.23
CA ALA A 40 -16.62 -32.86 6.35
C ALA A 40 -16.58 -31.75 7.40
N LYS A 41 -15.92 -31.99 8.55
CA LYS A 41 -15.71 -30.95 9.57
C LYS A 41 -14.85 -29.80 9.05
N LYS A 42 -13.75 -30.08 8.34
CA LYS A 42 -12.88 -29.04 7.77
C LYS A 42 -13.60 -28.22 6.71
N GLU A 43 -14.43 -28.84 5.88
CA GLU A 43 -15.24 -28.13 4.89
C GLU A 43 -16.18 -27.14 5.59
N GLN A 44 -16.87 -27.57 6.65
CA GLN A 44 -17.70 -26.67 7.46
C GLN A 44 -16.90 -25.53 8.13
N ASP A 45 -15.71 -25.83 8.68
CA ASP A 45 -14.85 -24.83 9.30
C ASP A 45 -14.35 -23.79 8.27
N VAL A 46 -14.06 -24.22 7.03
CA VAL A 46 -13.66 -23.34 5.92
C VAL A 46 -14.83 -22.48 5.47
N ASP A 47 -16.02 -23.05 5.28
CA ASP A 47 -17.22 -22.31 4.89
C ASP A 47 -17.56 -21.23 5.91
N LYS A 48 -17.48 -21.59 7.20
CA LYS A 48 -17.66 -20.63 8.30
C LYS A 48 -16.63 -19.51 8.25
N PHE A 49 -15.35 -19.83 8.06
CA PHE A 49 -14.29 -18.83 7.93
C PHE A 49 -14.56 -17.87 6.77
N ILE A 50 -15.00 -18.38 5.61
CA ILE A 50 -15.30 -17.55 4.44
C ILE A 50 -16.47 -16.59 4.72
N GLN A 51 -17.51 -17.03 5.45
CA GLN A 51 -18.67 -16.21 5.80
C GLN A 51 -18.35 -15.12 6.83
N GLU A 52 -17.45 -15.40 7.78
CA GLU A 52 -17.11 -14.48 8.87
C GLU A 52 -15.90 -13.59 8.56
N ALA A 53 -15.13 -13.91 7.51
CA ALA A 53 -13.96 -13.14 7.14
C ALA A 53 -14.35 -11.73 6.69
N MET A 54 -13.79 -10.72 7.37
CA MET A 54 -13.83 -9.32 6.95
C MET A 54 -12.44 -8.87 6.50
N PRO A 55 -11.97 -9.30 5.31
CA PRO A 55 -10.64 -8.93 4.83
C PRO A 55 -10.57 -7.43 4.56
N GLU A 56 -9.45 -6.80 4.95
CA GLU A 56 -9.15 -5.43 4.59
C GLU A 56 -9.10 -5.32 3.05
N THR A 57 -9.95 -4.46 2.48
CA THR A 57 -10.04 -4.31 1.03
C THR A 57 -8.77 -3.67 0.48
N ARG A 58 -8.27 -4.16 -0.65
CA ARG A 58 -7.09 -3.62 -1.33
C ARG A 58 -7.47 -3.01 -2.68
N TYR A 59 -7.20 -1.73 -2.85
CA TYR A 59 -7.39 -0.98 -4.09
C TYR A 59 -6.03 -0.75 -4.77
N VAL A 60 -5.98 -0.91 -6.09
CA VAL A 60 -4.76 -0.75 -6.89
C VAL A 60 -5.02 0.25 -8.01
N GLN A 61 -4.13 1.23 -8.15
CA GLN A 61 -4.16 2.23 -9.21
C GLN A 61 -2.76 2.30 -9.82
N ASP A 62 -2.63 1.93 -11.10
CA ASP A 62 -1.40 2.16 -11.86
C ASP A 62 -1.46 3.56 -12.50
N ILE A 63 -0.39 4.35 -12.35
CA ILE A 63 -0.28 5.71 -12.91
C ILE A 63 0.97 5.83 -13.77
N PHE A 64 0.91 6.68 -14.79
CA PHE A 64 2.01 6.96 -15.71
C PHE A 64 2.36 8.45 -15.64
N ILE A 65 3.64 8.75 -15.39
CA ILE A 65 4.16 10.13 -15.42
C ILE A 65 5.03 10.27 -16.67
N GLY A 66 4.40 10.77 -17.74
CA GLY A 66 4.96 10.91 -19.08
C GLY A 66 5.85 12.13 -19.29
N GLY A 67 5.74 13.15 -18.43
CA GLY A 67 6.48 14.41 -18.58
C GLY A 67 8.00 14.27 -18.55
N SER A 68 8.74 15.39 -18.54
CA SER A 68 10.20 15.35 -18.61
C SER A 68 10.85 14.66 -17.40
N LYS A 69 11.96 13.93 -17.63
CA LYS A 69 12.76 13.30 -16.57
C LYS A 69 13.49 14.29 -15.67
N ASP A 70 13.53 15.55 -16.08
CA ASP A 70 14.17 16.68 -15.39
C ASP A 70 13.20 17.37 -14.43
N TYR A 71 12.00 16.83 -14.25
CA TYR A 71 10.99 17.34 -13.33
C TYR A 71 10.39 16.21 -12.48
N PHE A 72 9.86 16.60 -11.32
CA PHE A 72 8.90 15.82 -10.58
C PHE A 72 7.50 16.42 -10.73
N TYR A 73 6.50 15.55 -10.81
CA TYR A 73 5.11 15.91 -11.04
C TYR A 73 4.27 15.61 -9.79
N PRO A 74 3.32 16.49 -9.43
CA PRO A 74 2.58 16.38 -8.19
C PRO A 74 1.63 15.18 -8.18
N VAL A 75 1.52 14.55 -7.00
CA VAL A 75 0.61 13.47 -6.66
C VAL A 75 0.02 13.78 -5.28
N TRP A 76 -1.31 13.79 -5.16
CA TRP A 76 -1.99 14.21 -3.93
C TRP A 76 -3.24 13.40 -3.64
N TRP A 77 -3.56 13.28 -2.35
CA TRP A 77 -4.66 12.47 -1.85
C TRP A 77 -5.17 12.99 -0.50
N ARG A 78 -6.32 12.47 -0.08
CA ARG A 78 -6.80 12.57 1.30
C ARG A 78 -6.87 11.17 1.88
N PHE A 79 -6.41 10.99 3.11
CA PHE A 79 -6.81 9.80 3.84
C PHE A 79 -8.28 9.96 4.27
N PRO A 80 -9.04 8.85 4.35
CA PRO A 80 -10.34 8.81 5.00
C PRO A 80 -10.34 9.35 6.44
N SER A 81 -11.52 9.69 6.97
CA SER A 81 -11.72 10.13 8.36
C SER A 81 -11.58 9.00 9.38
N ASN A 82 -11.68 9.35 10.66
CA ASN A 82 -11.56 8.43 11.81
C ASN A 82 -12.44 7.18 11.71
N SER A 83 -13.59 7.24 11.02
CA SER A 83 -14.49 6.10 10.85
C SER A 83 -13.87 4.95 10.05
N ALA A 84 -12.83 5.22 9.27
CA ALA A 84 -12.08 4.21 8.53
C ALA A 84 -10.85 3.68 9.31
N GLY A 85 -10.49 4.32 10.43
CA GLY A 85 -9.25 4.03 11.16
C GLY A 85 -7.99 4.31 10.32
N THR A 86 -6.91 3.59 10.62
CA THR A 86 -5.62 3.80 9.94
C THR A 86 -5.67 3.40 8.48
N SER A 87 -5.36 4.36 7.62
CA SER A 87 -5.26 4.17 6.18
C SER A 87 -3.81 3.89 5.78
N LYS A 88 -3.62 2.97 4.83
CA LYS A 88 -2.31 2.51 4.34
C LYS A 88 -2.15 2.84 2.86
N LEU A 89 -1.03 3.46 2.49
CA LEU A 89 -0.71 3.82 1.11
C LEU A 89 0.68 3.31 0.75
N THR A 90 0.77 2.55 -0.32
CA THR A 90 2.06 2.17 -0.91
C THR A 90 2.18 2.76 -2.30
N ILE A 91 3.29 3.43 -2.56
CA ILE A 91 3.70 3.86 -3.89
C ILE A 91 4.95 3.06 -4.24
N ALA A 92 4.84 2.22 -5.25
CA ALA A 92 5.89 1.27 -5.58
C ALA A 92 6.18 1.19 -7.08
N ARG A 93 7.40 0.78 -7.38
CA ARG A 93 7.85 0.47 -8.74
C ARG A 93 8.95 -0.58 -8.72
N HIS A 94 8.83 -1.57 -9.59
CA HIS A 94 9.90 -2.52 -9.88
C HIS A 94 10.98 -1.90 -10.79
N TYR A 95 12.26 -2.18 -10.50
CA TYR A 95 13.40 -1.53 -11.15
C TYR A 95 13.46 -1.68 -12.67
N SER A 96 12.97 -2.79 -13.21
CA SER A 96 12.98 -3.09 -14.65
C SER A 96 11.71 -2.65 -15.39
N ARG A 97 10.75 -2.03 -14.69
CA ARG A 97 9.55 -1.51 -15.36
C ARG A 97 9.98 -0.37 -16.29
N ASN A 98 9.56 -0.42 -17.56
CA ASN A 98 10.03 0.43 -18.66
C ASN A 98 11.49 0.16 -19.10
N SER A 99 11.99 -1.07 -18.96
CA SER A 99 13.33 -1.48 -19.43
C SER A 99 13.44 -1.60 -20.96
N ASP A 100 12.31 -1.66 -21.65
CA ASP A 100 12.14 -1.64 -23.09
C ASP A 100 12.28 -0.23 -23.66
N THR A 101 11.67 0.77 -23.03
CA THR A 101 11.71 2.18 -23.47
C THR A 101 12.87 2.97 -22.86
N ARG A 102 13.45 2.48 -21.75
CA ARG A 102 14.66 3.00 -21.09
C ARG A 102 14.68 4.53 -20.90
N PRO A 103 13.65 5.13 -20.29
CA PRO A 103 13.43 6.55 -20.44
C PRO A 103 14.32 7.45 -19.56
N LEU A 104 14.97 6.91 -18.53
CA LEU A 104 15.94 7.65 -17.70
C LEU A 104 17.37 7.48 -18.22
N ASP A 105 17.76 6.22 -18.46
CA ASP A 105 19.08 5.83 -18.95
C ASP A 105 18.94 4.84 -20.11
N PRO A 106 19.22 5.26 -21.36
CA PRO A 106 19.13 4.42 -22.56
C PRO A 106 20.02 3.17 -22.54
N ASN A 107 21.07 3.15 -21.72
CA ASN A 107 22.09 2.12 -21.70
C ASN A 107 21.89 1.08 -20.59
N ARG A 108 20.89 1.25 -19.71
CA ARG A 108 20.66 0.34 -18.58
C ARG A 108 19.23 -0.18 -18.56
N PRO A 109 18.97 -1.47 -18.31
CA PRO A 109 17.61 -1.97 -18.14
C PRO A 109 17.00 -1.59 -16.77
N HIS A 110 17.83 -1.27 -15.77
CA HIS A 110 17.37 -0.89 -14.43
C HIS A 110 17.10 0.61 -14.37
N GLN A 111 15.85 1.00 -14.60
CA GLN A 111 15.45 2.40 -14.70
C GLN A 111 15.29 3.03 -13.32
N ALA A 112 14.38 2.53 -12.48
CA ALA A 112 14.21 3.06 -11.12
C ALA A 112 13.41 2.10 -10.24
N ALA A 113 13.80 1.95 -8.98
CA ALA A 113 13.05 1.20 -7.98
C ALA A 113 12.51 2.14 -6.91
N LEU A 114 11.28 1.88 -6.45
CA LEU A 114 10.67 2.61 -5.34
C LEU A 114 9.85 1.65 -4.48
N LEU A 115 10.03 1.77 -3.17
CA LEU A 115 9.09 1.32 -2.16
C LEU A 115 8.90 2.46 -1.16
N LEU A 116 7.75 3.13 -1.25
CA LEU A 116 7.29 4.10 -0.26
C LEU A 116 6.01 3.59 0.37
N GLU A 117 6.01 3.43 1.68
CA GLU A 117 4.85 3.01 2.44
C GLU A 117 4.52 4.04 3.51
N LEU A 118 3.26 4.45 3.52
CA LEU A 118 2.72 5.47 4.39
C LEU A 118 1.54 4.89 5.16
N GLU A 119 1.43 5.31 6.43
CA GLU A 119 0.21 5.20 7.21
C GLU A 119 -0.31 6.60 7.49
N GLY A 120 -1.62 6.79 7.50
CA GLY A 120 -2.20 8.08 7.84
C GLY A 120 -3.67 7.99 8.18
N ASN A 121 -4.20 9.10 8.64
CA ASN A 121 -5.61 9.29 8.92
C ASN A 121 -5.99 10.75 8.66
N THR A 122 -7.11 10.93 7.96
CA THR A 122 -7.66 12.21 7.49
C THR A 122 -6.64 13.13 6.77
N TYR A 123 -6.73 14.45 6.95
CA TYR A 123 -5.89 15.46 6.32
C TYR A 123 -5.59 16.61 7.31
N PRO A 124 -4.57 17.47 7.06
CA PRO A 124 -4.10 18.45 8.05
C PRO A 124 -5.16 19.44 8.55
N TRP A 125 -6.12 19.80 7.69
CA TRP A 125 -7.21 20.72 8.02
C TRP A 125 -8.45 20.03 8.61
N SER A 126 -8.35 18.75 8.93
CA SER A 126 -9.43 18.02 9.60
C SER A 126 -9.45 18.33 11.09
N GLY A 127 -10.65 18.46 11.67
CA GLY A 127 -10.85 18.55 13.13
C GLY A 127 -10.65 17.23 13.87
N ASP A 128 -10.65 16.10 13.14
CA ASP A 128 -10.33 14.77 13.67
C ASP A 128 -8.84 14.60 14.02
N ALA A 129 -8.54 13.62 14.87
CA ALA A 129 -7.17 13.14 15.12
C ALA A 129 -6.47 12.74 13.81
N ASN A 130 -5.49 13.54 13.39
CA ASN A 130 -4.92 13.46 12.05
C ASN A 130 -3.43 13.13 12.10
N PHE A 131 -2.95 12.33 11.15
CA PHE A 131 -1.53 12.01 11.05
C PHE A 131 -1.14 11.48 9.66
N MET A 132 0.15 11.55 9.38
CA MET A 132 0.79 10.79 8.32
C MET A 132 2.20 10.40 8.75
N HIS A 133 2.56 9.13 8.56
CA HIS A 133 3.85 8.57 8.89
C HIS A 133 4.41 7.78 7.71
N ILE A 134 5.72 7.92 7.51
CA ILE A 134 6.47 7.06 6.60
C ILE A 134 6.84 5.79 7.36
N LYS A 135 6.35 4.64 6.89
CA LYS A 135 6.70 3.33 7.46
C LYS A 135 7.97 2.80 6.83
N ARG A 136 8.08 2.92 5.51
CA ARG A 136 9.23 2.47 4.73
C ARG A 136 9.45 3.44 3.58
N PHE A 137 10.71 3.76 3.33
CA PHE A 137 11.12 4.48 2.14
C PHE A 137 12.45 3.93 1.66
N HIS A 138 12.46 3.42 0.43
CA HIS A 138 13.66 2.97 -0.24
C HIS A 138 13.55 3.21 -1.73
N GLU A 139 14.62 3.73 -2.32
CA GLU A 139 14.77 3.86 -3.77
C GLU A 139 16.09 3.24 -4.25
N ARG A 140 16.15 2.84 -5.52
CA ARG A 140 17.40 2.37 -6.15
C ARG A 140 17.48 2.84 -7.59
N TYR A 141 18.72 2.86 -8.11
CA TYR A 141 19.11 3.23 -9.48
C TYR A 141 18.96 4.73 -9.77
N HIS A 142 17.75 5.25 -9.68
CA HIS A 142 17.46 6.65 -9.92
C HIS A 142 16.45 7.17 -8.90
N PRO A 143 16.62 8.40 -8.39
CA PRO A 143 15.64 9.05 -7.53
C PRO A 143 14.25 9.12 -8.17
N THR A 144 13.20 8.91 -7.36
CA THR A 144 11.82 8.87 -7.88
C THR A 144 10.80 9.71 -7.12
N VAL A 145 11.12 10.11 -5.89
CA VAL A 145 10.18 10.83 -5.00
C VAL A 145 10.83 12.10 -4.47
N SER A 146 10.01 13.15 -4.37
CA SER A 146 10.35 14.43 -3.74
C SER A 146 9.18 15.00 -2.93
N HIS A 147 9.47 15.87 -1.96
CA HIS A 147 8.51 16.76 -1.28
C HIS A 147 7.28 16.04 -0.70
N LEU A 148 7.47 14.85 -0.13
CA LEU A 148 6.41 14.20 0.62
C LEU A 148 6.06 15.04 1.86
N SER A 149 4.79 15.38 2.00
CA SER A 149 4.30 16.19 3.13
C SER A 149 2.84 15.90 3.45
N PHE A 150 2.48 16.03 4.73
CA PHE A 150 1.10 15.84 5.18
C PHE A 150 0.21 16.98 4.72
N ALA A 151 0.73 18.22 4.70
CA ALA A 151 0.16 19.32 3.93
C ALA A 151 0.87 19.37 2.58
N ALA A 152 0.14 19.12 1.49
CA ALA A 152 0.73 18.93 0.17
C ALA A 152 1.57 20.16 -0.21
N HIS A 153 2.78 19.90 -0.68
CA HIS A 153 3.70 20.93 -1.10
C HIS A 153 3.19 21.59 -2.39
N CYS A 154 2.92 22.89 -2.36
CA CYS A 154 2.22 23.61 -3.41
C CYS A 154 2.55 25.11 -3.35
N LYS A 155 2.11 25.85 -4.36
CA LYS A 155 2.05 27.31 -4.34
C LYS A 155 0.75 27.78 -3.69
N SER A 156 0.82 28.78 -2.83
CA SER A 156 -0.34 29.40 -2.17
C SER A 156 -0.59 30.78 -2.73
N GLU A 157 -1.78 31.05 -3.24
CA GLU A 157 -2.17 32.34 -3.80
C GLU A 157 -3.49 32.82 -3.17
N LYS A 158 -3.69 34.13 -3.07
CA LYS A 158 -4.98 34.72 -2.68
C LYS A 158 -5.99 34.55 -3.82
N VAL A 159 -7.24 34.21 -3.48
CA VAL A 159 -8.35 34.25 -4.46
C VAL A 159 -8.85 35.69 -4.61
N ASP A 160 -8.99 36.37 -3.47
CA ASP A 160 -9.34 37.78 -3.36
C ASP A 160 -8.15 38.55 -2.79
N SER A 161 -7.61 39.48 -3.58
CA SER A 161 -6.48 40.31 -3.19
C SER A 161 -6.76 41.23 -1.99
N THR A 162 -8.04 41.50 -1.68
CA THR A 162 -8.46 42.36 -0.57
C THR A 162 -8.54 41.62 0.76
N LEU A 163 -8.60 40.29 0.74
CA LEU A 163 -8.66 39.44 1.93
C LEU A 163 -7.27 38.94 2.33
N ASP A 164 -7.12 38.52 3.58
CA ASP A 164 -5.87 37.91 4.04
C ASP A 164 -5.68 36.51 3.44
N SER A 165 -4.42 36.07 3.36
CA SER A 165 -4.08 34.72 2.90
C SER A 165 -4.28 33.73 4.05
N TYR A 166 -4.96 32.61 3.80
CA TYR A 166 -5.07 31.55 4.80
C TYR A 166 -3.71 30.91 5.09
N GLY A 167 -3.42 30.63 6.36
CA GLY A 167 -2.24 29.86 6.76
C GLY A 167 -0.92 30.66 6.81
N GLY A 168 -0.97 31.99 6.73
CA GLY A 168 0.16 32.87 7.06
C GLY A 168 1.33 32.88 6.07
N GLY A 169 1.27 32.12 4.97
CA GLY A 169 2.23 32.18 3.87
C GLY A 169 2.06 33.45 3.05
N ALA A 170 3.16 34.02 2.56
CA ALA A 170 3.11 35.12 1.60
C ALA A 170 2.39 34.70 0.33
N ASP A 171 1.67 35.63 -0.30
CA ASP A 171 1.00 35.39 -1.57
C ASP A 171 2.02 34.97 -2.64
N GLY A 172 1.75 33.85 -3.29
CA GLY A 172 2.63 33.20 -4.26
C GLY A 172 3.76 32.34 -3.68
N SER A 173 3.85 32.17 -2.36
CA SER A 173 4.89 31.33 -1.74
C SER A 173 4.70 29.84 -2.03
N VAL A 174 5.82 29.11 -2.09
CA VAL A 174 5.87 27.65 -2.30
C VAL A 174 6.30 26.96 -1.02
N GLY A 175 5.63 25.88 -0.65
CA GLY A 175 5.84 25.20 0.62
C GLY A 175 4.73 24.19 0.93
N PRO A 176 4.76 23.53 2.10
CA PRO A 176 3.75 22.59 2.55
C PRO A 176 2.45 23.30 2.99
N TRP A 177 1.80 24.02 2.07
CA TRP A 177 0.70 24.93 2.39
C TRP A 177 -0.68 24.30 2.28
N CYS A 178 -0.88 23.32 1.39
CA CYS A 178 -2.20 22.75 1.16
C CYS A 178 -2.62 21.85 2.30
N SER A 179 -3.30 22.41 3.29
CA SER A 179 -3.82 21.66 4.45
C SER A 179 -5.01 20.76 4.09
N ALA A 180 -5.56 20.92 2.89
CA ALA A 180 -6.66 20.12 2.36
C ALA A 180 -6.23 18.73 1.86
N TYR A 181 -4.96 18.50 1.54
CA TYR A 181 -4.49 17.24 0.94
C TYR A 181 -3.09 16.90 1.45
N SER A 182 -2.80 15.61 1.53
CA SER A 182 -1.43 15.11 1.58
C SER A 182 -0.88 15.00 0.17
N GLY A 183 0.43 15.04 0.01
CA GLY A 183 1.01 14.93 -1.33
C GLY A 183 2.51 14.68 -1.34
N LEU A 184 2.97 14.31 -2.53
CA LEU A 184 4.37 14.22 -2.89
C LEU A 184 4.53 14.51 -4.38
N TYR A 185 5.77 14.44 -4.87
CA TYR A 185 6.08 14.57 -6.27
C TYR A 185 6.80 13.32 -6.78
N LEU A 186 6.34 12.78 -7.92
CA LEU A 186 6.93 11.61 -8.58
C LEU A 186 7.71 12.02 -9.83
N ARG A 187 8.83 11.37 -10.08
CA ARG A 187 9.69 11.71 -11.21
C ARG A 187 8.98 11.46 -12.53
N GLY A 188 9.13 12.39 -13.47
CA GLY A 188 8.75 12.17 -14.86
C GLY A 188 9.75 11.28 -15.62
N GLY A 189 9.71 11.38 -16.93
CA GLY A 189 10.51 10.57 -17.85
C GLY A 189 9.82 9.25 -18.16
N GLY A 190 8.54 9.27 -18.52
CA GLY A 190 7.83 8.07 -18.98
C GLY A 190 7.78 6.94 -17.95
N LEU A 191 7.54 7.28 -16.69
CA LEU A 191 7.64 6.36 -15.57
C LEU A 191 6.26 5.85 -15.11
N ASN A 192 6.06 4.52 -15.11
CA ASN A 192 4.93 3.86 -14.45
C ASN A 192 5.13 3.59 -12.94
N TYR A 193 4.15 3.98 -12.13
CA TYR A 193 4.08 3.73 -10.70
C TYR A 193 2.83 2.93 -10.35
N ARG A 194 2.89 2.17 -9.25
CA ARG A 194 1.75 1.46 -8.71
C ARG A 194 1.42 2.00 -7.33
N ILE A 195 0.18 2.47 -7.20
CA ILE A 195 -0.43 2.92 -5.96
C ILE A 195 -1.27 1.76 -5.41
N ILE A 196 -1.08 1.41 -4.14
CA ILE A 196 -1.84 0.39 -3.43
C ILE A 196 -2.38 1.00 -2.15
N LYS A 197 -3.66 0.79 -1.85
CA LYS A 197 -4.29 1.40 -0.66
C LYS A 197 -5.44 0.58 -0.09
N ASN A 198 -5.79 0.83 1.17
CA ASN A 198 -6.89 0.13 1.86
C ASN A 198 -8.22 0.90 1.90
N TRP A 199 -8.36 1.97 1.11
CA TRP A 199 -9.57 2.79 1.05
C TRP A 199 -10.03 3.07 -0.38
N ASN A 200 -11.29 3.46 -0.57
CA ASN A 200 -11.87 3.76 -1.89
C ASN A 200 -11.52 5.19 -2.41
N GLY A 201 -11.70 5.46 -3.70
CA GLY A 201 -11.38 6.73 -4.37
C GLY A 201 -10.00 6.72 -5.04
N ASP A 202 -9.62 7.74 -5.80
CA ASP A 202 -8.33 7.73 -6.50
C ASP A 202 -7.31 8.70 -5.88
N VAL A 203 -6.04 8.34 -5.99
CA VAL A 203 -4.94 9.29 -5.80
C VAL A 203 -4.88 10.16 -7.05
N LYS A 204 -4.94 11.48 -6.85
CA LYS A 204 -4.89 12.46 -7.94
C LYS A 204 -3.43 12.72 -8.31
N TYR A 205 -3.18 12.99 -9.59
CA TYR A 205 -1.82 13.23 -10.07
C TYR A 205 -1.83 14.10 -11.32
N HIS A 206 -0.68 14.71 -11.57
CA HIS A 206 -0.35 15.35 -12.84
C HIS A 206 0.50 14.36 -13.65
N ASP A 207 0.01 13.92 -14.80
CA ASP A 207 0.68 12.93 -15.67
C ASP A 207 1.89 13.49 -16.42
N GLY A 208 1.97 14.81 -16.57
CA GLY A 208 3.07 15.51 -17.22
C GLY A 208 2.86 15.67 -18.72
N SER A 209 1.62 15.54 -19.18
CA SER A 209 1.18 15.91 -20.53
C SER A 209 1.41 17.38 -20.87
N ASP A 210 1.51 18.25 -19.85
CA ASP A 210 1.89 19.66 -19.95
C ASP A 210 2.74 20.10 -18.74
N MET A 211 3.10 21.38 -18.70
CA MET A 211 3.80 22.03 -17.58
C MET A 211 2.89 22.99 -16.79
N ASN A 212 1.58 22.90 -16.97
CA ASN A 212 0.64 23.83 -16.38
C ASN A 212 0.40 23.50 -14.90
N ARG A 213 0.18 24.53 -14.09
CA ARG A 213 -0.26 24.36 -12.70
C ARG A 213 -1.65 23.72 -12.60
N ARG A 214 -1.88 22.94 -11.55
CA ARG A 214 -3.16 22.28 -11.23
C ARG A 214 -3.74 22.89 -9.96
N ASN A 215 -4.97 23.39 -10.02
CA ASN A 215 -5.69 23.81 -8.82
C ASN A 215 -6.00 22.56 -7.98
N ILE A 216 -5.42 22.47 -6.79
CA ILE A 216 -5.63 21.35 -5.87
C ILE A 216 -6.89 21.60 -5.04
N TYR A 217 -7.04 22.83 -4.56
CA TYR A 217 -8.11 23.26 -3.68
C TYR A 217 -8.19 24.79 -3.63
N GLU A 218 -9.40 25.29 -3.45
CA GLU A 218 -9.69 26.71 -3.35
C GLU A 218 -10.80 26.90 -2.33
N THR A 219 -10.70 27.97 -1.54
CA THR A 219 -11.77 28.36 -0.64
C THR A 219 -11.67 29.85 -0.29
N THR A 220 -12.79 30.42 0.12
CA THR A 220 -12.88 31.82 0.54
C THR A 220 -13.80 31.89 1.74
N SER A 221 -13.49 32.80 2.66
CA SER A 221 -14.30 33.16 3.82
C SER A 221 -14.48 34.68 3.85
N ASP A 222 -15.18 35.20 4.85
CA ASP A 222 -15.38 36.64 5.01
C ASP A 222 -14.10 37.43 5.32
N THR A 223 -13.05 36.77 5.85
CA THR A 223 -11.82 37.44 6.32
C THR A 223 -10.55 36.99 5.62
N TRP A 224 -10.57 35.82 4.98
CA TRP A 224 -9.41 35.25 4.31
C TRP A 224 -9.80 34.46 3.06
N SER A 225 -8.88 34.35 2.11
CA SER A 225 -9.01 33.53 0.91
C SER A 225 -7.73 32.76 0.61
N VAL A 226 -7.86 31.61 -0.03
CA VAL A 226 -6.69 30.86 -0.50
C VAL A 226 -7.02 29.94 -1.67
N ARG A 227 -6.06 29.85 -2.57
CA ARG A 227 -6.01 28.88 -3.66
C ARG A 227 -4.65 28.20 -3.65
N TRP A 228 -4.66 26.87 -3.67
CA TRP A 228 -3.44 26.07 -3.72
C TRP A 228 -3.25 25.43 -5.08
N TYR A 229 -2.08 25.64 -5.66
CA TYR A 229 -1.70 25.08 -6.96
C TYR A 229 -0.51 24.13 -6.84
N ALA A 230 -0.61 22.96 -7.45
CA ALA A 230 0.53 22.08 -7.66
C ALA A 230 1.08 22.29 -9.06
N GLU A 231 2.40 22.37 -9.21
CA GLU A 231 3.05 22.49 -10.52
C GLU A 231 4.31 21.64 -10.56
N PRO A 232 4.73 21.15 -11.73
CA PRO A 232 5.94 20.35 -11.81
C PRO A 232 7.16 21.10 -11.27
N ILE A 233 7.95 20.44 -10.43
CA ILE A 233 9.15 21.02 -9.81
C ILE A 233 10.41 20.51 -10.50
N PRO A 234 11.45 21.34 -10.68
CA PRO A 234 12.72 20.88 -11.24
C PRO A 234 13.32 19.73 -10.43
N PHE A 235 13.95 18.77 -11.11
CA PHE A 235 14.61 17.64 -10.47
C PHE A 235 15.73 18.08 -9.51
N ALA A 236 16.39 19.20 -9.81
CA ALA A 236 17.44 19.78 -8.98
C ALA A 236 16.94 20.24 -7.60
N GLU A 237 15.64 20.54 -7.46
CA GLU A 237 15.03 21.00 -6.21
C GLU A 237 14.57 19.83 -5.32
N ARG A 238 15.04 18.62 -5.61
CA ARG A 238 14.59 17.42 -4.90
C ARG A 238 14.79 17.54 -3.39
N LEU A 239 13.70 17.34 -2.65
CA LEU A 239 13.71 17.05 -1.21
C LEU A 239 13.26 15.60 -1.00
N ALA A 240 14.22 14.71 -0.74
CA ALA A 240 13.93 13.29 -0.50
C ALA A 240 13.07 13.11 0.77
N PRO A 241 12.11 12.16 0.78
CA PRO A 241 11.44 11.79 2.01
C PRO A 241 12.45 11.39 3.08
N THR A 242 12.46 12.12 4.19
CA THR A 242 13.21 11.72 5.37
C THR A 242 12.34 10.75 6.14
N LEU A 243 12.82 9.53 6.36
CA LEU A 243 12.21 8.65 7.36
C LEU A 243 12.14 9.49 8.64
N SER A 244 10.95 9.63 9.22
CA SER A 244 10.89 10.12 10.58
C SER A 244 11.71 9.13 11.40
N SER A 245 12.90 9.53 11.83
CA SER A 245 13.69 8.82 12.84
C SER A 245 13.08 9.03 14.23
N ILE A 246 11.77 9.30 14.30
CA ILE A 246 10.97 9.24 15.52
C ILE A 246 10.31 7.86 15.51
N PRO A 247 11.00 6.79 15.96
CA PRO A 247 10.25 5.64 16.48
C PRO A 247 9.36 6.20 17.58
N TYR A 248 8.06 5.84 17.62
CA TYR A 248 7.16 5.98 18.77
C TYR A 248 7.81 6.65 20.00
N ALA A 249 8.02 7.97 19.95
CA ALA A 249 8.68 8.66 21.04
C ALA A 249 7.55 9.17 21.90
N ASN A 250 7.20 8.37 22.91
CA ASN A 250 6.35 8.73 24.03
C ASN A 250 5.05 9.42 23.64
N HIS A 251 4.06 8.62 23.23
CA HIS A 251 2.68 8.97 23.54
C HIS A 251 2.57 9.09 25.09
N PRO A 252 1.89 10.10 25.66
CA PRO A 252 1.83 10.35 27.11
C PRO A 252 1.04 9.31 27.94
N TYR A 253 0.94 8.06 27.47
CA TYR A 253 0.40 6.94 28.23
C TYR A 253 1.44 5.83 28.39
N THR A 254 2.58 6.16 28.98
CA THR A 254 3.35 5.15 29.70
C THR A 254 2.71 5.04 31.09
N PRO A 255 2.12 3.89 31.47
CA PRO A 255 1.63 3.72 32.83
C PRO A 255 2.81 3.88 33.79
N PRO A 256 2.63 4.51 34.98
CA PRO A 256 3.67 4.48 35.98
C PRO A 256 3.97 3.02 36.32
N THR A 257 5.22 2.61 36.13
CA THR A 257 5.72 1.35 36.68
C THR A 257 5.57 1.40 38.19
N ALA A 258 4.84 0.42 38.73
CA ALA A 258 4.84 0.10 40.16
C ALA A 258 6.23 -0.37 40.61
#